data_AF-A0A8T2LCM4-F1
#
_entry.id   AF-A0A8T2LCM4-F1
#
_cell.length_a   1.000
_cell.length_b   1.000
_cell.length_c   1.000
_cell.angle_alpha   90.00
_cell.angle_beta   90.00
_cell.angle_gamma   90.00
#
_symmetry.space_group_name_H-M   'P 1'
#
loop_
_entity.id
_entity.type
_entity.pdbx_description
1 polymer ?
#
loop_
_entity_poly.entity_id
_entity_poly.type
_entity_poly.pdbx_seq_one_letter_code
_entity_poly.pdbx_strand_id
1 'polypeptide(L)'
;MKSTGKLLTTFLMGAMRLQKKRAAVFCVILITGAVLMYNWTASESTVLDVQQRLDSMEKLVERSFQHLENSYSSVPYSLKEHRAGPQARNGCVCEGDPQGIKVPLADVLFSRVSAEELKFAFRPSELEEVKKRRQHEFNNLRKRTQSAADLLIVAKPNSPLQYPTQGVSVRPKKAVLIPGLALKQKSKSLYSVNLTAIMGTFDVSGVVNSVRVRGEGSSHIEISSRALPALNRQLQFITYTNTIFHPNTADVVQFGTDGFQAAFTIKIRHEVPPKLYDPGPSAEYNISSLVSIATKTFLRYDKLQDLIVSIRQFYPTVTIIIADDSEHPQPVTGPYIEHYTMPFGKGWFAGRNLAISQVTTKYVLWVDDDFIFTSNTKLEKMVEVLESTTLDLVGGAVREVTGYTATYRHTISSEDGGEEGDCLHMRRGYHHIIEGFPNCVVADAVINFFMAHTEKVRQVGFDPRLARVAHLEFFVDGLGSLHIGSCDDIIVSHASKIKGMLPWGQSKTDKEYSKFRYPAQSSTQNAMFYFKNHFKCMTSN
;
A
#
# COMPACT_ATOMS: atom_id res chain seq x y z
N MET A 1 -83.49 11.21 28.20
CA MET A 1 -82.32 10.33 27.94
C MET A 1 -81.32 10.96 26.94
N LYS A 2 -80.73 12.14 27.22
CA LYS A 2 -79.74 12.77 26.30
C LYS A 2 -78.52 13.42 26.97
N SER A 3 -78.29 13.20 28.26
CA SER A 3 -77.17 13.83 29.00
C SER A 3 -76.04 12.86 29.39
N THR A 4 -76.30 11.55 29.47
CA THR A 4 -75.30 10.56 29.91
C THR A 4 -74.37 10.04 28.81
N GLY A 5 -74.75 10.17 27.52
CA GLY A 5 -73.95 9.68 26.40
C GLY A 5 -72.77 10.57 25.98
N LYS A 6 -72.85 11.89 26.24
CA LYS A 6 -71.79 12.84 25.89
C LYS A 6 -70.60 12.79 26.84
N LEU A 7 -70.83 12.56 28.14
CA LEU A 7 -69.75 12.52 29.13
C LEU A 7 -68.85 11.28 28.95
N LEU A 8 -69.46 10.13 28.61
CA LEU A 8 -68.74 8.87 28.41
C LEU A 8 -67.84 8.89 27.16
N THR A 9 -68.29 9.54 26.08
CA THR A 9 -67.50 9.68 24.84
C THR A 9 -66.31 10.62 25.01
N THR A 10 -66.43 11.73 25.76
CA THR A 10 -65.29 12.61 26.06
C THR A 10 -64.28 11.93 26.98
N PHE A 11 -64.73 11.12 27.94
CA PHE A 11 -63.85 10.36 28.84
C PHE A 11 -63.09 9.26 28.08
N LEU A 12 -63.77 8.51 27.20
CA LEU A 12 -63.15 7.50 26.33
C LEU A 12 -62.15 8.11 25.34
N MET A 13 -62.48 9.25 24.72
CA MET A 13 -61.53 9.98 23.85
C MET A 13 -60.32 10.53 24.62
N GLY A 14 -60.52 10.99 25.86
CA GLY A 14 -59.45 11.43 26.75
C GLY A 14 -58.51 10.29 27.16
N ALA A 15 -59.07 9.14 27.53
CA ALA A 15 -58.31 7.93 27.88
C ALA A 15 -57.52 7.37 26.68
N MET A 16 -58.13 7.34 25.48
CA MET A 16 -57.45 6.93 24.25
C MET A 16 -56.34 7.90 23.84
N ARG A 17 -56.52 9.21 24.01
CA ARG A 17 -55.45 10.21 23.78
C ARG A 17 -54.30 10.06 24.78
N LEU A 18 -54.60 9.73 26.04
CA LEU A 18 -53.58 9.51 27.06
C LEU A 18 -52.79 8.21 26.82
N GLN A 19 -53.46 7.14 26.38
CA GLN A 19 -52.79 5.90 25.95
C GLN A 19 -51.93 6.10 24.70
N LYS A 20 -52.40 6.86 23.70
CA LYS A 20 -51.59 7.20 22.51
C LYS A 20 -50.36 8.03 22.86
N LYS A 21 -50.48 9.00 23.79
CA LYS A 21 -49.33 9.77 24.28
C LYS A 21 -48.34 8.90 25.04
N ARG A 22 -48.81 7.99 25.90
CA ARG A 22 -47.94 7.03 26.62
C ARG A 22 -47.24 6.07 25.66
N ALA A 23 -47.93 5.55 24.65
CA ALA A 23 -47.35 4.70 23.61
C ALA A 23 -46.30 5.44 22.78
N ALA A 24 -46.57 6.70 22.40
CA ALA A 24 -45.60 7.53 21.68
C ALA A 24 -44.34 7.80 22.51
N VAL A 25 -44.48 8.12 23.80
CA VAL A 25 -43.35 8.30 24.72
C VAL A 25 -42.57 6.99 24.89
N PHE A 26 -43.24 5.85 24.99
CA PHE A 26 -42.60 4.54 25.09
C PHE A 26 -41.84 4.17 23.80
N CYS A 27 -42.39 4.48 22.62
CA CYS A 27 -41.70 4.32 21.34
C CYS A 27 -40.47 5.23 21.24
N VAL A 28 -40.58 6.49 21.68
CA VAL A 28 -39.43 7.41 21.70
C VAL A 28 -38.35 6.89 22.66
N ILE A 29 -38.71 6.40 23.84
CA ILE A 29 -37.78 5.82 24.83
C ILE A 29 -37.15 4.52 24.30
N LEU A 30 -37.91 3.68 23.59
CA LEU A 30 -37.39 2.46 22.97
C LEU A 30 -36.43 2.79 21.80
N ILE A 31 -36.75 3.80 20.99
CA ILE A 31 -35.88 4.24 19.90
C ILE A 31 -34.62 4.90 20.46
N THR A 32 -34.73 5.78 21.45
CA THR A 32 -33.54 6.37 22.10
C THR A 32 -32.74 5.34 22.87
N GLY A 33 -33.40 4.37 23.52
CA GLY A 33 -32.75 3.23 24.18
C GLY A 33 -32.05 2.32 23.18
N ALA A 34 -32.64 2.04 22.03
CA ALA A 34 -32.03 1.26 20.95
C ALA A 34 -30.88 2.02 20.28
N VAL A 35 -30.99 3.34 20.09
CA VAL A 35 -29.90 4.20 19.58
C VAL A 35 -28.77 4.30 20.60
N LEU A 36 -29.08 4.43 21.89
CA LEU A 36 -28.09 4.43 22.96
C LEU A 36 -27.41 3.08 23.09
N MET A 37 -28.15 1.96 23.04
CA MET A 37 -27.55 0.63 23.05
C MET A 37 -26.75 0.35 21.79
N TYR A 38 -27.22 0.76 20.60
CA TYR A 38 -26.46 0.65 19.35
C TYR A 38 -25.15 1.45 19.40
N ASN A 39 -25.18 2.67 19.95
CA ASN A 39 -24.00 3.51 20.16
C ASN A 39 -23.11 3.02 21.31
N TRP A 40 -23.64 2.28 22.29
CA TRP A 40 -22.86 1.66 23.37
C TRP A 40 -22.22 0.34 22.92
N THR A 41 -22.87 -0.39 21.99
CA THR A 41 -22.30 -1.55 21.30
C THR A 41 -21.40 -1.17 20.12
N ALA A 42 -21.32 0.12 19.77
CA ALA A 42 -20.27 0.62 18.89
C ALA A 42 -18.95 0.56 19.66
N SER A 43 -18.38 -0.65 19.63
CA SER A 43 -17.00 -1.07 19.90
C SER A 43 -16.16 -0.05 20.65
N GLU A 44 -15.59 -0.44 21.79
CA GLU A 44 -14.31 0.12 22.20
C GLU A 44 -13.41 0.16 20.96
N SER A 45 -13.18 1.36 20.44
CA SER A 45 -12.41 1.53 19.22
C SER A 45 -10.98 1.22 19.61
N THR A 46 -10.49 0.07 19.19
CA THR A 46 -9.12 -0.34 19.46
C THR A 46 -8.18 0.73 18.91
N VAL A 47 -7.27 1.23 19.73
CA VAL A 47 -6.17 2.10 19.29
C VAL A 47 -5.02 1.18 18.96
N LEU A 48 -4.45 1.31 17.76
CA LEU A 48 -3.36 0.46 17.31
C LEU A 48 -2.24 1.31 16.71
N ASP A 49 -1.00 1.05 17.13
CA ASP A 49 0.18 1.47 16.39
C ASP A 49 0.31 0.63 15.12
N VAL A 50 0.33 1.32 14.00
CA VAL A 50 0.49 0.75 12.68
C VAL A 50 1.94 0.28 12.42
N GLN A 51 2.93 0.75 13.19
CA GLN A 51 4.37 0.53 12.99
C GLN A 51 5.00 -0.49 13.97
N GLN A 52 4.71 -0.43 15.27
CA GLN A 52 5.49 -1.09 16.34
C GLN A 52 5.54 -2.63 16.31
N ARG A 53 4.56 -3.29 15.67
CA ARG A 53 4.45 -4.77 15.69
C ARG A 53 5.58 -5.45 14.92
N LEU A 54 6.11 -4.82 13.88
CA LEU A 54 7.18 -5.38 13.04
C LEU A 54 8.54 -5.33 13.73
N ASP A 55 8.90 -4.18 14.30
CA ASP A 55 10.19 -3.96 15.00
C ASP A 55 10.41 -4.96 16.14
N SER A 56 9.33 -5.31 16.85
CA SER A 56 9.39 -6.27 17.96
C SER A 56 9.66 -7.69 17.45
N MET A 57 9.11 -8.06 16.30
CA MET A 57 9.34 -9.38 15.69
C MET A 57 10.77 -9.50 15.13
N GLU A 58 11.29 -8.45 14.48
CA GLU A 58 12.66 -8.42 13.97
C GLU A 58 13.70 -8.70 15.07
N LYS A 59 13.59 -8.00 16.20
CA LYS A 59 14.51 -8.18 17.34
C LYS A 59 14.48 -9.61 17.90
N LEU A 60 13.31 -10.26 17.91
CA LEU A 60 13.17 -11.65 18.36
C LEU A 60 13.84 -12.63 17.38
N VAL A 61 13.68 -12.40 16.07
CA VAL A 61 14.30 -13.20 15.01
C VAL A 61 15.83 -13.07 15.07
N GLU A 62 16.36 -11.85 15.17
CA GLU A 62 17.80 -11.58 15.16
C GLU A 62 18.54 -12.29 16.31
N ARG A 63 17.98 -12.24 17.54
CA ARG A 63 18.52 -12.96 18.71
C ARG A 63 18.56 -14.47 18.50
N SER A 64 17.54 -15.04 17.85
CA SER A 64 17.51 -16.47 17.57
C SER A 64 18.60 -16.90 16.58
N PHE A 65 18.93 -16.04 15.63
CA PHE A 65 19.92 -16.31 14.59
C PHE A 65 21.36 -16.24 15.11
N GLN A 66 21.68 -15.27 15.97
CA GLN A 66 22.99 -15.18 16.63
C GLN A 66 23.34 -16.47 17.41
N HIS A 67 22.33 -17.10 18.03
CA HIS A 67 22.53 -18.38 18.72
C HIS A 67 22.79 -19.55 17.74
N LEU A 68 22.15 -19.53 16.57
CA LEU A 68 22.28 -20.57 15.53
C LEU A 68 23.67 -20.56 14.87
N GLU A 69 24.21 -19.38 14.55
CA GLU A 69 25.54 -19.27 13.93
C GLU A 69 26.67 -19.71 14.89
N ASN A 70 26.56 -19.36 16.18
CA ASN A 70 27.60 -19.64 17.17
C ASN A 70 27.68 -21.11 17.60
N SER A 71 26.63 -21.90 17.38
CA SER A 71 26.51 -23.27 17.92
C SER A 71 27.53 -24.30 17.39
N TYR A 72 28.17 -24.03 16.24
CA TYR A 72 29.10 -24.97 15.58
C TYR A 72 30.43 -24.31 15.16
N SER A 73 30.77 -23.17 15.77
CA SER A 73 31.96 -22.37 15.45
C SER A 73 33.28 -23.13 15.65
N SER A 74 33.32 -24.13 16.54
CA SER A 74 34.50 -24.94 16.85
C SER A 74 34.80 -26.04 15.81
N VAL A 75 33.90 -26.33 14.87
CA VAL A 75 34.12 -27.34 13.83
C VAL A 75 34.84 -26.71 12.63
N PRO A 76 36.06 -27.18 12.29
CA PRO A 76 36.85 -26.61 11.20
C PRO A 76 36.25 -26.94 9.83
N TYR A 77 36.46 -26.04 8.87
CA TYR A 77 35.99 -26.15 7.49
C TYR A 77 36.97 -25.47 6.53
N SER A 78 36.96 -25.87 5.27
CA SER A 78 37.64 -25.17 4.19
C SER A 78 36.63 -24.52 3.26
N LEU A 79 36.84 -23.25 2.90
CA LEU A 79 36.02 -22.58 1.89
C LEU A 79 36.43 -23.08 0.50
N LYS A 80 35.46 -23.25 -0.40
CA LYS A 80 35.76 -23.48 -1.81
C LYS A 80 36.10 -22.15 -2.48
N GLU A 81 37.17 -22.11 -3.27
CA GLU A 81 37.43 -21.01 -4.20
C GLU A 81 36.25 -20.92 -5.19
N HIS A 82 35.68 -19.72 -5.32
CA HIS A 82 34.32 -19.49 -5.81
C HIS A 82 34.02 -20.04 -7.22
N ARG A 83 32.98 -20.89 -7.33
CA ARG A 83 32.05 -20.94 -8.48
C ARG A 83 30.70 -20.26 -8.18
N ALA A 84 30.40 -19.99 -6.91
CA ALA A 84 29.28 -19.15 -6.52
C ALA A 84 29.67 -17.69 -6.74
N GLY A 85 28.86 -16.92 -7.47
CA GLY A 85 29.09 -15.49 -7.67
C GLY A 85 29.30 -14.75 -6.34
N PRO A 86 30.01 -13.62 -6.37
CA PRO A 86 30.59 -12.97 -5.18
C PRO A 86 29.61 -12.95 -4.01
N GLN A 87 30.00 -13.65 -2.94
CA GLN A 87 29.36 -13.55 -1.64
C GLN A 87 29.32 -12.06 -1.25
N ALA A 88 28.11 -11.52 -1.15
CA ALA A 88 27.81 -10.12 -0.84
C ALA A 88 28.16 -9.74 0.62
N ARG A 89 29.38 -10.07 1.09
CA ARG A 89 29.94 -9.51 2.32
C ARG A 89 30.66 -8.19 2.06
N ASN A 90 31.11 -7.96 0.83
CA ASN A 90 31.57 -6.67 0.34
C ASN A 90 30.61 -6.22 -0.78
N GLY A 91 30.17 -4.96 -0.75
CA GLY A 91 29.12 -4.44 -1.64
C GLY A 91 29.35 -4.69 -3.14
N CYS A 92 28.33 -4.43 -3.95
CA CYS A 92 28.46 -4.55 -5.41
C CYS A 92 29.39 -3.49 -6.00
N VAL A 93 30.25 -3.88 -6.92
CA VAL A 93 31.06 -2.98 -7.75
C VAL A 93 30.63 -3.16 -9.20
N CYS A 94 30.43 -2.05 -9.91
CA CYS A 94 30.21 -2.07 -11.35
C CYS A 94 31.58 -2.04 -12.04
N GLU A 95 31.96 -3.12 -12.71
CA GLU A 95 33.20 -3.20 -13.49
C GLU A 95 32.85 -3.16 -14.99
N GLY A 96 33.47 -2.24 -15.72
CA GLY A 96 33.38 -2.16 -17.17
C GLY A 96 34.57 -2.84 -17.83
N ASP A 97 34.48 -3.06 -19.14
CA ASP A 97 35.62 -3.59 -19.90
C ASP A 97 36.83 -2.64 -19.77
N PRO A 98 38.06 -3.18 -19.63
CA PRO A 98 39.26 -2.36 -19.64
C PRO A 98 39.29 -1.50 -20.91
N GLN A 99 39.76 -0.25 -20.81
CA GLN A 99 39.95 0.61 -21.99
C GLN A 99 41.03 0.01 -22.91
N GLY A 100 40.61 -0.89 -23.81
CA GLY A 100 41.45 -1.48 -24.84
C GLY A 100 41.70 -0.51 -26.00
N ILE A 101 42.67 -0.86 -26.86
CA ILE A 101 43.08 -0.12 -28.05
C ILE A 101 41.84 0.34 -28.85
N LYS A 102 41.76 1.65 -29.16
CA LYS A 102 40.68 2.22 -29.98
C LYS A 102 40.88 1.80 -31.44
N VAL A 103 40.32 0.65 -31.80
CA VAL A 103 40.22 0.19 -33.19
C VAL A 103 38.95 0.82 -33.81
N PRO A 104 39.00 1.36 -35.04
CA PRO A 104 37.79 1.83 -35.72
C PRO A 104 36.75 0.71 -35.81
N LEU A 105 35.47 1.03 -35.61
CA LEU A 105 34.33 0.09 -35.61
C LEU A 105 34.30 -0.97 -34.48
N ALA A 106 35.24 -0.96 -33.52
CA ALA A 106 35.24 -1.91 -32.41
C ALA A 106 33.96 -1.85 -31.56
N ASP A 107 33.44 -0.64 -31.30
CA ASP A 107 32.21 -0.45 -30.51
C ASP A 107 30.93 -0.86 -31.30
N VAL A 108 31.03 -1.02 -32.62
CA VAL A 108 29.93 -1.47 -33.50
C VAL A 108 29.95 -3.00 -33.66
N LEU A 109 31.14 -3.60 -33.67
CA LEU A 109 31.34 -5.04 -33.85
C LEU A 109 31.35 -5.82 -32.52
N PHE A 110 31.68 -5.15 -31.41
CA PHE A 110 31.75 -5.74 -30.07
C PHE A 110 31.04 -4.85 -29.06
N SER A 111 29.99 -5.38 -28.43
CA SER A 111 29.28 -4.70 -27.34
C SER A 111 30.22 -4.57 -26.13
N ARG A 112 30.79 -3.39 -25.93
CA ARG A 112 31.58 -3.10 -24.72
C ARG A 112 30.67 -2.85 -23.53
N VAL A 113 31.06 -3.34 -22.37
CA VAL A 113 30.39 -3.09 -21.09
C VAL A 113 30.97 -1.80 -20.49
N SER A 114 30.15 -0.75 -20.40
CA SER A 114 30.49 0.45 -19.63
C SER A 114 30.05 0.31 -18.18
N ALA A 115 30.81 0.93 -17.27
CA ALA A 115 30.43 1.06 -15.87
C ALA A 115 30.47 2.54 -15.48
N GLU A 116 29.45 2.98 -14.74
CA GLU A 116 29.33 4.34 -14.25
C GLU A 116 29.02 4.33 -12.75
N GLU A 117 29.75 5.15 -12.00
CA GLU A 117 29.45 5.41 -10.60
C GLU A 117 28.48 6.59 -10.49
N LEU A 118 27.20 6.28 -10.28
CA LEU A 118 26.10 7.25 -10.27
C LEU A 118 26.25 8.38 -9.22
N LYS A 119 27.11 8.21 -8.22
CA LYS A 119 27.41 9.25 -7.21
C LYS A 119 28.08 10.49 -7.83
N PHE A 120 28.74 10.35 -8.98
CA PHE A 120 29.41 11.46 -9.68
C PHE A 120 28.44 12.42 -10.37
N ALA A 121 27.13 12.12 -10.38
CA ALA A 121 26.09 13.08 -10.76
C ALA A 121 25.99 14.26 -9.78
N PHE A 122 26.55 14.15 -8.56
CA PHE A 122 26.52 15.18 -7.54
C PHE A 122 27.90 15.80 -7.32
N ARG A 123 27.92 17.08 -6.93
CA ARG A 123 29.17 17.76 -6.55
C ARG A 123 29.76 17.13 -5.28
N PRO A 124 31.09 17.03 -5.15
CA PRO A 124 31.72 16.47 -3.96
C PRO A 124 31.29 17.14 -2.65
N SER A 125 31.03 18.45 -2.68
CA SER A 125 30.58 19.23 -1.51
C SER A 125 29.18 18.86 -1.03
N GLU A 126 28.32 18.35 -1.91
CA GLU A 126 26.89 18.06 -1.61
C GLU A 126 26.67 16.56 -1.30
N LEU A 127 27.64 15.70 -1.66
CA LEU A 127 27.46 14.26 -1.68
C LEU A 127 27.12 13.66 -0.31
N GLU A 128 27.72 14.16 0.78
CA GLU A 128 27.44 13.65 2.12
C GLU A 128 26.03 13.97 2.60
N GLU A 129 25.49 15.13 2.24
CA GLU A 129 24.11 15.48 2.56
C GLU A 129 23.12 14.68 1.71
N VAL A 130 23.41 14.49 0.42
CA VAL A 130 22.63 13.62 -0.48
C VAL A 130 22.56 12.20 0.07
N LYS A 131 23.69 11.64 0.53
CA LYS A 131 23.72 10.31 1.15
C LYS A 131 22.83 10.24 2.39
N LYS A 132 22.88 11.25 3.27
CA LYS A 132 22.03 11.32 4.48
C LYS A 132 20.54 11.34 4.12
N ARG A 133 20.12 12.24 3.21
CA ARG A 133 18.72 12.33 2.76
C ARG A 133 18.26 11.06 2.08
N ARG A 134 19.07 10.51 1.16
CA ARG A 134 18.80 9.24 0.48
C ARG A 134 18.61 8.09 1.48
N GLN A 135 19.48 8.00 2.50
CA GLN A 135 19.37 6.95 3.52
C GLN A 135 18.11 7.13 4.39
N HIS A 136 17.77 8.37 4.76
CA HIS A 136 16.56 8.68 5.51
C HIS A 136 15.30 8.25 4.74
N GLU A 137 15.17 8.67 3.48
CA GLU A 137 14.04 8.31 2.61
C GLU A 137 13.96 6.80 2.36
N PHE A 138 15.11 6.15 2.17
CA PHE A 138 15.17 4.70 2.03
C PHE A 138 14.68 3.97 3.30
N ASN A 139 15.06 4.44 4.49
CA ASN A 139 14.58 3.88 5.75
C ASN A 139 13.07 4.07 5.92
N ASN A 140 12.53 5.25 5.59
CA ASN A 140 11.09 5.51 5.66
C ASN A 140 10.31 4.63 4.67
N LEU A 141 10.80 4.44 3.44
CA LEU A 141 10.19 3.50 2.49
C LEU A 141 10.22 2.06 3.03
N ARG A 142 11.35 1.65 3.62
CA ARG A 142 11.52 0.30 4.14
C ARG A 142 10.54 -0.02 5.27
N LYS A 143 10.36 0.92 6.21
CA LYS A 143 9.38 0.80 7.31
C LYS A 143 7.95 0.54 6.83
N ARG A 144 7.58 1.12 5.68
CA ARG A 144 6.22 1.00 5.11
C ARG A 144 6.04 -0.24 4.24
N THR A 145 7.11 -0.73 3.63
CA THR A 145 7.05 -1.83 2.66
C THR A 145 7.41 -3.20 3.24
N GLN A 146 8.16 -3.24 4.34
CA GLN A 146 8.49 -4.50 5.00
C GLN A 146 7.27 -5.08 5.74
N SER A 147 7.07 -6.38 5.56
CA SER A 147 6.05 -7.14 6.28
C SER A 147 6.69 -8.20 7.17
N ALA A 148 5.98 -8.61 8.22
CA ALA A 148 6.37 -9.76 9.04
C ALA A 148 6.52 -11.04 8.20
N ALA A 149 5.86 -11.12 7.04
CA ALA A 149 5.95 -12.22 6.07
C ALA A 149 7.29 -12.27 5.29
N ASP A 150 8.13 -11.24 5.40
CA ASP A 150 9.47 -11.20 4.80
C ASP A 150 10.58 -11.57 5.80
N LEU A 151 10.26 -11.67 7.10
CA LEU A 151 11.24 -12.05 8.12
C LEU A 151 11.66 -13.51 7.99
N LEU A 152 12.95 -13.77 8.21
CA LEU A 152 13.51 -15.11 8.29
C LEU A 152 13.00 -15.81 9.55
N ILE A 153 12.27 -16.92 9.38
CA ILE A 153 11.81 -17.74 10.50
C ILE A 153 12.36 -19.14 10.30
N VAL A 154 12.90 -19.73 11.36
CA VAL A 154 13.45 -21.10 11.36
C VAL A 154 12.61 -21.98 12.27
N ALA A 155 12.22 -23.16 11.77
CA ALA A 155 11.45 -24.13 12.53
C ALA A 155 12.19 -24.57 13.79
N LYS A 156 11.51 -24.52 14.94
CA LYS A 156 12.01 -25.08 16.21
C LYS A 156 11.97 -26.62 16.20
N PRO A 157 12.75 -27.31 17.06
CA PRO A 157 13.01 -28.75 16.97
C PRO A 157 11.85 -29.64 17.45
N ASN A 158 10.63 -29.41 16.95
CA ASN A 158 9.50 -30.37 17.07
C ASN A 158 9.54 -31.45 15.98
N SER A 159 10.39 -31.22 14.95
CA SER A 159 10.86 -32.20 13.98
C SER A 159 12.38 -32.34 14.18
N PRO A 160 12.99 -33.51 13.89
CA PRO A 160 14.46 -33.60 13.86
C PRO A 160 15.07 -32.68 12.80
N LEU A 161 14.28 -32.22 11.83
CA LEU A 161 14.70 -31.30 10.78
C LEU A 161 14.46 -29.85 11.22
N GLN A 162 15.53 -29.06 11.22
CA GLN A 162 15.50 -27.61 11.39
C GLN A 162 15.72 -26.97 10.02
N TYR A 163 14.86 -26.04 9.62
CA TYR A 163 14.86 -25.45 8.28
C TYR A 163 14.17 -24.08 8.29
N PRO A 164 14.46 -23.19 7.32
CA PRO A 164 13.81 -21.88 7.26
C PRO A 164 12.37 -22.04 6.75
N THR A 165 11.38 -21.70 7.55
CA THR A 165 9.96 -21.77 7.16
C THR A 165 9.53 -20.55 6.34
N GLN A 166 10.24 -19.44 6.45
CA GLN A 166 9.92 -18.17 5.80
C GLN A 166 11.19 -17.33 5.61
N GLY A 167 11.15 -16.37 4.68
CA GLY A 167 12.10 -15.25 4.62
C GLY A 167 13.37 -15.49 3.79
N VAL A 168 13.54 -16.69 3.22
CA VAL A 168 14.61 -16.92 2.24
C VAL A 168 14.17 -16.39 0.87
N SER A 169 14.97 -15.48 0.32
CA SER A 169 14.74 -14.87 -0.99
C SER A 169 16.02 -14.86 -1.82
N VAL A 170 15.90 -15.09 -3.12
CA VAL A 170 17.01 -15.03 -4.08
C VAL A 170 16.57 -14.32 -5.34
N ARG A 171 17.51 -13.61 -5.98
CA ARG A 171 17.25 -13.02 -7.31
C ARG A 171 17.26 -14.11 -8.37
N PRO A 172 16.48 -13.98 -9.46
CA PRO A 172 16.51 -14.94 -10.55
C PRO A 172 17.92 -15.18 -11.07
N LYS A 173 18.26 -16.44 -11.36
CA LYS A 173 19.58 -16.90 -11.84
C LYS A 173 20.74 -16.59 -10.88
N LYS A 174 20.47 -16.34 -9.59
CA LYS A 174 21.48 -16.13 -8.57
C LYS A 174 21.45 -17.24 -7.51
N ALA A 175 22.51 -17.28 -6.73
CA ALA A 175 22.69 -18.22 -5.63
C ALA A 175 22.45 -17.53 -4.28
N VAL A 176 21.95 -18.29 -3.30
CA VAL A 176 21.79 -17.86 -1.91
C VAL A 176 22.17 -19.00 -0.97
N LEU A 177 22.69 -18.69 0.21
CA LEU A 177 22.82 -19.67 1.29
C LEU A 177 21.44 -20.01 1.84
N ILE A 178 21.23 -21.26 2.26
CA ILE A 178 19.99 -21.67 2.93
C ILE A 178 20.22 -21.60 4.45
N PRO A 179 19.79 -20.52 5.12
CA PRO A 179 20.03 -20.37 6.56
C PRO A 179 19.22 -21.37 7.39
N GLY A 180 19.74 -21.74 8.54
CA GLY A 180 18.98 -22.46 9.57
C GLY A 180 18.79 -23.97 9.33
N LEU A 181 19.40 -24.55 8.29
CA LEU A 181 19.41 -26.00 8.10
C LEU A 181 20.18 -26.71 9.23
N ALA A 182 19.54 -27.66 9.91
CA ALA A 182 20.20 -28.54 10.86
C ALA A 182 19.41 -29.84 11.09
N LEU A 183 20.09 -30.85 11.60
CA LEU A 183 19.53 -32.08 12.12
C LEU A 183 19.68 -32.10 13.65
N LYS A 184 18.57 -32.35 14.35
CA LYS A 184 18.49 -32.53 15.81
C LYS A 184 17.95 -33.93 16.08
N GLN A 185 18.85 -34.90 16.26
CA GLN A 185 18.48 -36.29 16.50
C GLN A 185 19.35 -36.90 17.60
N LYS A 186 18.82 -37.95 18.26
CA LYS A 186 19.58 -38.79 19.19
C LYS A 186 20.74 -39.49 18.46
N SER A 187 21.67 -40.03 19.25
CA SER A 187 22.85 -40.73 18.75
C SER A 187 22.49 -41.81 17.71
N LYS A 188 23.15 -41.76 16.55
CA LYS A 188 23.07 -42.74 15.46
C LYS A 188 24.46 -43.07 14.93
N SER A 189 24.59 -44.24 14.31
CA SER A 189 25.82 -44.70 13.65
C SER A 189 26.16 -43.90 12.40
N LEU A 190 25.13 -43.43 11.68
CA LEU A 190 25.25 -42.58 10.51
C LEU A 190 24.07 -41.61 10.50
N TYR A 191 24.36 -40.33 10.33
CA TYR A 191 23.35 -39.31 10.06
C TYR A 191 23.35 -39.03 8.56
N SER A 192 22.16 -39.01 7.94
CA SER A 192 21.99 -38.63 6.54
C SER A 192 20.82 -37.68 6.40
N VAL A 193 20.97 -36.68 5.54
CA VAL A 193 19.92 -35.77 5.13
C VAL A 193 19.95 -35.58 3.63
N ASN A 194 18.80 -35.26 3.05
CA ASN A 194 18.70 -34.92 1.64
C ASN A 194 17.91 -33.63 1.42
N LEU A 195 18.25 -32.91 0.35
CA LEU A 195 17.44 -31.81 -0.15
C LEU A 195 17.08 -32.05 -1.62
N THR A 196 15.86 -31.70 -1.99
CA THR A 196 15.38 -31.75 -3.38
C THR A 196 14.67 -30.45 -3.74
N ALA A 197 15.02 -29.85 -4.87
CA ALA A 197 14.42 -28.62 -5.41
C ALA A 197 13.79 -28.88 -6.78
N ILE A 198 12.84 -28.04 -7.19
CA ILE A 198 12.16 -28.15 -8.49
C ILE A 198 12.77 -27.18 -9.51
N MET A 199 13.13 -25.96 -9.08
CA MET A 199 13.51 -24.85 -9.95
C MET A 199 14.99 -24.43 -9.82
N GLY A 200 15.79 -25.21 -9.11
CA GLY A 200 17.19 -24.89 -8.85
C GLY A 200 18.05 -26.08 -8.50
N THR A 201 19.32 -25.79 -8.26
CA THR A 201 20.35 -26.78 -7.93
C THR A 201 21.05 -26.42 -6.62
N PHE A 202 21.56 -27.43 -5.92
CA PHE A 202 22.31 -27.25 -4.68
C PHE A 202 23.81 -27.35 -4.90
N ASP A 203 24.55 -26.52 -4.17
CA ASP A 203 26.02 -26.59 -4.09
C ASP A 203 26.43 -26.36 -2.62
N VAL A 204 27.73 -26.47 -2.32
CA VAL A 204 28.32 -26.23 -1.00
C VAL A 204 29.42 -25.18 -1.10
N SER A 205 29.29 -24.08 -0.36
CA SER A 205 30.30 -23.00 -0.36
C SER A 205 31.54 -23.33 0.48
N GLY A 206 31.48 -24.37 1.29
CA GLY A 206 32.57 -24.85 2.14
C GLY A 206 32.44 -26.35 2.42
N VAL A 207 33.56 -26.98 2.73
CA VAL A 207 33.66 -28.43 2.97
C VAL A 207 34.09 -28.67 4.42
N VAL A 208 33.39 -29.57 5.09
CA VAL A 208 33.70 -29.99 6.46
C VAL A 208 34.29 -31.40 6.43
N ASN A 209 35.38 -31.60 7.19
CA ASN A 209 36.00 -32.91 7.30
C ASN A 209 35.02 -33.96 7.85
N SER A 210 35.16 -35.21 7.39
CA SER A 210 34.31 -36.34 7.82
C SER A 210 32.83 -36.19 7.42
N VAL A 211 32.53 -35.37 6.41
CA VAL A 211 31.20 -35.27 5.80
C VAL A 211 31.27 -35.71 4.35
N ARG A 212 30.32 -36.53 3.92
CA ARG A 212 30.16 -36.98 2.54
C ARG A 212 29.01 -36.22 1.91
N VAL A 213 29.29 -35.51 0.82
CA VAL A 213 28.30 -34.79 0.00
C VAL A 213 28.18 -35.49 -1.35
N ARG A 214 26.96 -35.73 -1.83
CA ARG A 214 26.65 -36.29 -3.16
C ARG A 214 25.59 -35.44 -3.84
N GLY A 215 25.67 -35.29 -5.17
CA GLY A 215 24.66 -34.56 -5.95
C GLY A 215 24.88 -33.04 -6.03
N GLU A 216 26.09 -32.57 -5.75
CA GLU A 216 26.49 -31.18 -5.96
C GLU A 216 26.25 -30.75 -7.42
N GLY A 217 25.72 -29.55 -7.64
CA GLY A 217 25.35 -29.02 -8.95
C GLY A 217 24.05 -29.61 -9.52
N SER A 218 23.33 -30.43 -8.76
CA SER A 218 22.06 -31.04 -9.19
C SER A 218 20.89 -30.57 -8.33
N SER A 219 19.65 -30.89 -8.76
CA SER A 219 18.44 -30.57 -8.00
C SER A 219 18.23 -31.42 -6.75
N HIS A 220 19.07 -32.44 -6.54
CA HIS A 220 19.03 -33.32 -5.38
C HIS A 220 20.41 -33.47 -4.75
N ILE A 221 20.54 -33.19 -3.46
CA ILE A 221 21.81 -33.34 -2.72
C ILE A 221 21.61 -34.22 -1.50
N GLU A 222 22.55 -35.12 -1.25
CA GLU A 222 22.59 -35.99 -0.08
C GLU A 222 23.85 -35.72 0.72
N ILE A 223 23.70 -35.55 2.03
CA ILE A 223 24.79 -35.20 2.95
C ILE A 223 24.75 -36.17 4.11
N SER A 224 25.88 -36.82 4.39
CA SER A 224 25.98 -37.80 5.48
C SER A 224 27.27 -37.68 6.28
N SER A 225 27.21 -38.00 7.57
CA SER A 225 28.37 -38.02 8.46
C SER A 225 28.14 -38.96 9.64
N ARG A 226 29.22 -39.46 10.24
CA ARG A 226 29.19 -40.16 11.53
C ARG A 226 29.16 -39.19 12.73
N ALA A 227 29.44 -37.91 12.51
CA ALA A 227 29.48 -36.88 13.55
C ALA A 227 28.39 -35.83 13.28
N LEU A 228 27.38 -35.76 14.15
CA LEU A 228 26.29 -34.79 14.04
C LEU A 228 26.77 -33.33 14.02
N PRO A 229 27.76 -32.90 14.83
CA PRO A 229 28.30 -31.54 14.73
C PRO A 229 28.92 -31.23 13.37
N ALA A 230 29.61 -32.20 12.74
CA ALA A 230 30.19 -32.03 11.41
C ALA A 230 29.12 -31.93 10.33
N LEU A 231 28.07 -32.76 10.41
CA LEU A 231 26.92 -32.68 9.52
C LEU A 231 26.24 -31.29 9.60
N ASN A 232 25.92 -30.84 10.82
CA ASN A 232 25.26 -29.55 11.01
C ASN A 232 26.14 -28.37 10.61
N ARG A 233 27.46 -28.49 10.79
CA ARG A 233 28.41 -27.50 10.24
C ARG A 233 28.38 -27.49 8.72
N GLN A 234 28.32 -28.65 8.05
CA GLN A 234 28.23 -28.71 6.59
C GLN A 234 26.93 -28.08 6.07
N LEU A 235 25.82 -28.24 6.80
CA LEU A 235 24.53 -27.69 6.43
C LEU A 235 24.49 -26.15 6.42
N GLN A 236 25.36 -25.48 7.18
CA GLN A 236 25.51 -24.02 7.15
C GLN A 236 26.08 -23.48 5.83
N PHE A 237 26.62 -24.36 4.99
CA PHE A 237 27.27 -23.99 3.72
C PHE A 237 26.49 -24.42 2.48
N ILE A 238 25.26 -24.93 2.64
CA ILE A 238 24.42 -25.29 1.49
C ILE A 238 23.93 -24.02 0.79
N THR A 239 24.19 -23.95 -0.50
CA THR A 239 23.67 -22.91 -1.37
C THR A 239 22.60 -23.47 -2.29
N TYR A 240 21.59 -22.66 -2.57
CA TYR A 240 20.59 -22.87 -3.60
C TYR A 240 20.87 -21.91 -4.74
N THR A 241 20.90 -22.41 -5.98
CA THR A 241 20.99 -21.60 -7.19
C THR A 241 19.74 -21.78 -8.03
N ASN A 242 18.99 -20.72 -8.26
CA ASN A 242 17.86 -20.76 -9.16
C ASN A 242 18.32 -20.94 -10.62
N THR A 243 17.71 -21.88 -11.34
CA THR A 243 18.02 -22.17 -12.76
C THR A 243 16.93 -21.71 -13.72
N ILE A 244 15.78 -21.25 -13.24
CA ILE A 244 14.65 -20.78 -14.05
C ILE A 244 14.40 -19.30 -13.81
N PHE A 245 14.44 -18.49 -14.87
CA PHE A 245 14.13 -17.07 -14.74
C PHE A 245 12.61 -16.87 -14.63
N HIS A 246 12.16 -16.27 -13.53
CA HIS A 246 10.82 -15.73 -13.38
C HIS A 246 10.89 -14.51 -12.46
N PRO A 247 10.18 -13.40 -12.76
CA PRO A 247 10.34 -12.15 -12.02
C PRO A 247 9.84 -12.22 -10.56
N ASN A 248 8.85 -13.07 -10.28
CA ASN A 248 8.32 -13.31 -8.94
C ASN A 248 7.67 -14.71 -8.84
N THR A 249 8.35 -15.68 -8.25
CA THR A 249 7.87 -17.06 -8.02
C THR A 249 8.47 -17.61 -6.72
N ALA A 250 8.25 -18.89 -6.42
CA ALA A 250 8.93 -19.58 -5.35
C ALA A 250 9.24 -21.03 -5.74
N ASP A 251 10.37 -21.53 -5.28
CA ASP A 251 10.71 -22.96 -5.36
C ASP A 251 10.35 -23.64 -4.04
N VAL A 252 9.84 -24.86 -4.11
CA VAL A 252 9.53 -25.69 -2.93
C VAL A 252 10.67 -26.68 -2.76
N VAL A 253 11.44 -26.50 -1.69
CA VAL A 253 12.54 -27.39 -1.32
C VAL A 253 12.03 -28.43 -0.33
N GLN A 254 12.20 -29.70 -0.67
CA GLN A 254 12.00 -30.81 0.25
C GLN A 254 13.29 -31.07 1.03
N PHE A 255 13.19 -31.22 2.35
CA PHE A 255 14.29 -31.58 3.25
C PHE A 255 13.91 -32.85 4.01
N GLY A 256 14.75 -33.88 3.96
CA GLY A 256 14.41 -35.19 4.50
C GLY A 256 15.54 -35.85 5.29
N THR A 257 15.15 -36.74 6.21
CA THR A 257 16.02 -37.69 6.93
C THR A 257 15.17 -38.88 7.39
N ASP A 258 15.67 -40.11 7.31
CA ASP A 258 15.10 -41.34 7.92
C ASP A 258 13.62 -41.29 8.39
N GLY A 259 12.67 -41.28 7.46
CA GLY A 259 11.22 -41.31 7.75
C GLY A 259 10.57 -39.96 8.11
N PHE A 260 11.36 -38.88 8.16
CA PHE A 260 10.92 -37.50 8.34
C PHE A 260 11.13 -36.69 7.06
N GLN A 261 10.14 -35.87 6.75
CA GLN A 261 10.18 -34.96 5.62
C GLN A 261 9.61 -33.61 6.02
N ALA A 262 10.23 -32.55 5.52
CA ALA A 262 9.79 -31.19 5.63
C ALA A 262 9.83 -30.53 4.24
N ALA A 263 9.04 -29.47 4.07
CA ALA A 263 9.10 -28.64 2.88
C ALA A 263 9.18 -27.17 3.30
N PHE A 264 9.93 -26.39 2.54
CA PHE A 264 9.98 -24.94 2.71
C PHE A 264 10.15 -24.24 1.37
N THR A 265 9.81 -22.96 1.33
CA THR A 265 9.84 -22.16 0.10
C THR A 265 11.03 -21.23 0.06
N ILE A 266 11.68 -21.15 -1.10
CA ILE A 266 12.64 -20.08 -1.42
C ILE A 266 11.95 -19.12 -2.40
N LYS A 267 11.72 -17.88 -1.98
CA LYS A 267 11.14 -16.85 -2.86
C LYS A 267 12.17 -16.47 -3.93
N ILE A 268 11.80 -16.59 -5.19
CA ILE A 268 12.62 -16.16 -6.34
C ILE A 268 12.00 -14.89 -6.90
N ARG A 269 12.61 -13.75 -6.62
CA ARG A 269 12.04 -12.47 -7.07
C ARG A 269 13.10 -11.41 -7.32
N HIS A 270 12.82 -10.52 -8.27
CA HIS A 270 13.47 -9.22 -8.28
C HIS A 270 12.89 -8.37 -7.15
N GLU A 271 13.77 -7.82 -6.32
CA GLU A 271 13.36 -6.75 -5.41
C GLU A 271 12.91 -5.55 -6.24
N VAL A 272 11.77 -4.98 -5.89
CA VAL A 272 11.25 -3.77 -6.54
C VAL A 272 12.25 -2.64 -6.27
N PRO A 273 12.87 -2.01 -7.29
CA PRO A 273 13.79 -0.92 -7.08
C PRO A 273 13.10 0.22 -6.31
N PRO A 274 13.72 0.75 -5.23
CA PRO A 274 13.11 1.79 -4.43
C PRO A 274 12.99 3.08 -5.23
N LYS A 275 11.79 3.68 -5.23
CA LYS A 275 11.55 5.01 -5.78
C LYS A 275 11.58 6.02 -4.65
N LEU A 276 12.73 6.68 -4.49
CA LEU A 276 12.96 7.64 -3.42
C LEU A 276 12.67 9.06 -3.92
N TYR A 277 12.13 9.89 -3.04
CA TYR A 277 11.94 11.31 -3.29
C TYR A 277 13.11 12.09 -2.71
N ASP A 278 13.80 12.92 -3.50
CA ASP A 278 14.79 13.85 -2.95
C ASP A 278 14.16 15.23 -2.80
N PRO A 279 13.87 15.70 -1.57
CA PRO A 279 13.33 17.04 -1.34
C PRO A 279 14.36 18.15 -1.61
N GLY A 280 15.60 17.79 -1.94
CA GLY A 280 16.71 18.71 -2.13
C GLY A 280 17.35 19.14 -0.81
N PRO A 281 18.32 20.06 -0.86
CA PRO A 281 19.13 20.46 0.30
C PRO A 281 18.40 21.38 1.31
N SER A 282 17.08 21.58 1.18
CA SER A 282 16.37 22.50 2.07
C SER A 282 16.39 21.98 3.53
N ALA A 283 16.90 22.82 4.43
CA ALA A 283 16.94 22.55 5.87
C ALA A 283 15.57 22.78 6.54
N GLU A 284 14.65 23.46 5.86
CA GLU A 284 13.33 23.82 6.38
C GLU A 284 12.23 22.99 5.70
N TYR A 285 11.25 22.57 6.50
CA TYR A 285 10.06 21.90 6.01
C TYR A 285 9.30 22.82 5.05
N ASN A 286 9.23 22.44 3.78
CA ASN A 286 8.53 23.20 2.74
C ASN A 286 7.42 22.33 2.13
N ILE A 287 6.17 22.64 2.44
CA ILE A 287 5.02 21.91 1.91
C ILE A 287 4.97 21.92 0.38
N SER A 288 5.41 23.00 -0.26
CA SER A 288 5.40 23.17 -1.72
C SER A 288 6.39 22.27 -2.44
N SER A 289 7.43 21.78 -1.75
CA SER A 289 8.31 20.75 -2.31
C SER A 289 7.81 19.34 -2.01
N LEU A 290 6.81 19.14 -1.15
CA LEU A 290 6.31 17.80 -0.80
C LEU A 290 4.97 17.48 -1.44
N VAL A 291 4.15 18.50 -1.69
CA VAL A 291 2.75 18.34 -2.12
C VAL A 291 2.49 19.11 -3.40
N SER A 292 1.78 18.48 -4.33
CA SER A 292 1.08 19.17 -5.42
C SER A 292 -0.42 18.90 -5.29
N ILE A 293 -1.23 19.90 -5.64
CA ILE A 293 -2.68 19.80 -5.64
C ILE A 293 -3.12 19.46 -7.05
N ALA A 294 -3.82 18.34 -7.22
CA ALA A 294 -4.38 17.92 -8.49
C ALA A 294 -5.90 18.08 -8.46
N THR A 295 -6.46 18.64 -9.54
CA THR A 295 -7.89 18.78 -9.72
C THR A 295 -8.30 18.57 -11.17
N LYS A 296 -9.60 18.40 -11.38
CA LYS A 296 -10.20 18.27 -12.70
C LYS A 296 -11.41 19.18 -12.80
N THR A 297 -11.48 19.96 -13.86
CA THR A 297 -12.61 20.85 -14.16
C THR A 297 -13.37 20.42 -15.41
N PHE A 298 -14.62 20.88 -15.52
CA PHE A 298 -15.46 20.78 -16.72
C PHE A 298 -16.52 21.87 -16.68
N LEU A 299 -16.40 22.88 -17.54
CA LEU A 299 -17.33 24.02 -17.67
C LEU A 299 -17.49 24.92 -16.42
N ARG A 300 -16.81 24.64 -15.30
CA ARG A 300 -16.99 25.29 -13.98
C ARG A 300 -15.83 26.22 -13.60
N TYR A 301 -15.45 27.12 -14.50
CA TYR A 301 -14.31 28.03 -14.29
C TYR A 301 -14.48 28.99 -13.12
N ASP A 302 -15.71 29.38 -12.80
CA ASP A 302 -16.00 30.21 -11.63
C ASP A 302 -15.66 29.48 -10.32
N LYS A 303 -16.05 28.20 -10.21
CA LYS A 303 -15.73 27.35 -9.06
C LYS A 303 -14.24 27.06 -8.97
N LEU A 304 -13.62 26.72 -10.09
CA LEU A 304 -12.19 26.51 -10.17
C LEU A 304 -11.41 27.76 -9.74
N GLN A 305 -11.87 28.95 -10.13
CA GLN A 305 -11.26 30.21 -9.72
C GLN A 305 -11.39 30.42 -8.19
N ASP A 306 -12.56 30.16 -7.61
CA ASP A 306 -12.76 30.23 -6.16
C ASP A 306 -11.84 29.25 -5.41
N LEU A 307 -11.69 28.01 -5.93
CA LEU A 307 -10.74 27.02 -5.42
C LEU A 307 -9.31 27.57 -5.46
N ILE A 308 -8.84 28.07 -6.62
CA ILE A 308 -7.49 28.60 -6.80
C ILE A 308 -7.23 29.77 -5.82
N VAL A 309 -8.16 30.72 -5.73
CA VAL A 309 -8.05 31.87 -4.82
C VAL A 309 -7.93 31.41 -3.38
N SER A 310 -8.78 30.47 -2.95
CA SER A 310 -8.73 29.95 -1.58
C SER A 310 -7.44 29.16 -1.30
N ILE A 311 -6.95 28.35 -2.24
CA ILE A 311 -5.65 27.67 -2.11
C ILE A 311 -4.55 28.71 -1.94
N ARG A 312 -4.50 29.74 -2.79
CA ARG A 312 -3.45 30.76 -2.77
C ARG A 312 -3.43 31.58 -1.48
N GLN A 313 -4.56 31.70 -0.79
CA GLN A 313 -4.63 32.35 0.52
C GLN A 313 -3.82 31.61 1.60
N PHE A 314 -3.74 30.28 1.54
CA PHE A 314 -3.06 29.46 2.57
C PHE A 314 -1.75 28.84 2.07
N TYR A 315 -1.66 28.52 0.78
CA TYR A 315 -0.57 27.81 0.13
C TYR A 315 -0.18 28.51 -1.18
N PRO A 316 0.46 29.70 -1.10
CA PRO A 316 0.71 30.57 -2.25
C PRO A 316 1.65 29.96 -3.31
N THR A 317 2.53 29.03 -2.90
CA THR A 317 3.59 28.46 -3.76
C THR A 317 3.39 26.98 -4.09
N VAL A 318 2.32 26.34 -3.61
CA VAL A 318 2.03 24.94 -3.95
C VAL A 318 1.54 24.85 -5.39
N THR A 319 2.14 23.94 -6.18
CA THR A 319 1.71 23.71 -7.57
C THR A 319 0.29 23.16 -7.64
N ILE A 320 -0.54 23.77 -8.49
CA ILE A 320 -1.90 23.33 -8.80
C ILE A 320 -1.90 22.79 -10.23
N ILE A 321 -2.25 21.53 -10.38
CA ILE A 321 -2.32 20.82 -11.66
C ILE A 321 -3.79 20.59 -12.01
N ILE A 322 -4.20 21.09 -13.17
CA ILE A 322 -5.60 21.13 -13.58
C ILE A 322 -5.75 20.35 -14.88
N ALA A 323 -6.54 19.28 -14.85
CA ALA A 323 -7.01 18.61 -16.06
C ALA A 323 -8.38 19.16 -16.48
N ASP A 324 -8.54 19.51 -17.75
CA ASP A 324 -9.74 20.15 -18.27
C ASP A 324 -10.25 19.45 -19.53
N ASP A 325 -11.45 18.86 -19.45
CA ASP A 325 -12.12 18.20 -20.59
C ASP A 325 -13.31 19.01 -21.12
N SER A 326 -13.31 20.33 -20.95
CA SER A 326 -14.30 21.23 -21.54
C SER A 326 -14.18 21.28 -23.07
N GLU A 327 -15.29 21.53 -23.78
CA GLU A 327 -15.30 21.58 -25.26
C GLU A 327 -14.50 22.77 -25.78
N HIS A 328 -14.59 23.89 -25.07
CA HIS A 328 -13.87 25.13 -25.35
C HIS A 328 -13.14 25.58 -24.09
N PRO A 329 -11.94 25.02 -23.81
CA PRO A 329 -11.19 25.33 -22.60
C PRO A 329 -10.84 26.81 -22.49
N GLN A 330 -11.09 27.42 -21.33
CA GLN A 330 -10.63 28.79 -21.02
C GLN A 330 -9.22 28.73 -20.43
N PRO A 331 -8.28 29.58 -20.86
CA PRO A 331 -6.93 29.60 -20.28
C PRO A 331 -6.98 29.89 -18.77
N VAL A 332 -6.40 29.00 -17.97
CA VAL A 332 -6.20 29.22 -16.53
C VAL A 332 -4.72 29.48 -16.29
N THR A 333 -4.38 30.74 -16.05
CA THR A 333 -2.97 31.19 -15.93
C THR A 333 -2.68 31.75 -14.54
N GLY A 334 -1.47 31.53 -14.03
CA GLY A 334 -1.00 32.12 -12.79
C GLY A 334 0.26 31.44 -12.27
N PRO A 335 0.86 31.95 -11.19
CA PRO A 335 2.02 31.33 -10.59
C PRO A 335 1.69 29.93 -10.08
N TYR A 336 2.57 28.97 -10.35
CA TYR A 336 2.46 27.56 -9.95
C TYR A 336 1.13 26.91 -10.39
N ILE A 337 0.62 27.28 -11.58
CA ILE A 337 -0.53 26.65 -12.21
C ILE A 337 -0.04 25.92 -13.46
N GLU A 338 -0.40 24.64 -13.56
CA GLU A 338 -0.25 23.85 -14.76
C GLU A 338 -1.64 23.43 -15.26
N HIS A 339 -2.00 23.85 -16.47
CA HIS A 339 -3.31 23.60 -17.07
C HIS A 339 -3.17 22.70 -18.30
N TYR A 340 -3.74 21.49 -18.22
CA TYR A 340 -3.69 20.48 -19.27
C TYR A 340 -5.08 20.24 -19.83
N THR A 341 -5.23 20.33 -21.15
CA THR A 341 -6.48 20.11 -21.85
C THR A 341 -6.62 18.66 -22.33
N MET A 342 -7.85 18.17 -22.38
CA MET A 342 -8.21 16.83 -22.80
C MET A 342 -9.31 16.88 -23.87
N PRO A 343 -9.51 15.78 -24.63
CA PRO A 343 -10.69 15.66 -25.48
C PRO A 343 -11.98 15.91 -24.71
N PHE A 344 -12.93 16.58 -25.36
CA PHE A 344 -14.20 16.97 -24.75
C PHE A 344 -14.90 15.80 -24.04
N GLY A 345 -15.26 16.02 -22.78
CA GLY A 345 -16.05 15.09 -21.99
C GLY A 345 -15.38 13.73 -21.77
N LYS A 346 -14.05 13.65 -21.89
CA LYS A 346 -13.27 12.41 -21.71
C LYS A 346 -13.54 11.73 -20.36
N GLY A 347 -13.85 12.51 -19.33
CA GLY A 347 -14.40 12.00 -18.08
C GLY A 347 -13.48 12.17 -16.88
N TRP A 348 -14.07 11.91 -15.71
CA TRP A 348 -13.49 12.21 -14.40
C TRP A 348 -12.25 11.38 -14.07
N PHE A 349 -12.30 10.05 -14.24
CA PHE A 349 -11.15 9.18 -13.98
C PHE A 349 -9.99 9.36 -14.99
N ALA A 350 -10.31 9.65 -16.25
CA ALA A 350 -9.29 10.02 -17.23
C ALA A 350 -8.56 11.32 -16.84
N GLY A 351 -9.31 12.34 -16.39
CA GLY A 351 -8.73 13.58 -15.90
C GLY A 351 -7.89 13.44 -14.64
N ARG A 352 -8.30 12.57 -13.70
CA ARG A 352 -7.48 12.19 -12.54
C ARG A 352 -6.13 11.63 -12.97
N ASN A 353 -6.12 10.65 -13.87
CA ASN A 353 -4.88 10.08 -14.38
C ASN A 353 -3.99 11.13 -15.05
N LEU A 354 -4.56 12.01 -15.88
CA LEU A 354 -3.79 13.06 -16.53
C LEU A 354 -3.13 13.97 -15.49
N ALA A 355 -3.90 14.58 -14.58
CA ALA A 355 -3.35 15.49 -13.57
C ALA A 355 -2.29 14.80 -12.70
N ILE A 356 -2.57 13.59 -12.21
CA ILE A 356 -1.65 12.85 -11.33
C ILE A 356 -0.39 12.41 -12.08
N SER A 357 -0.46 12.13 -13.38
CA SER A 357 0.73 11.81 -14.19
C SER A 357 1.73 12.96 -14.29
N GLN A 358 1.30 14.20 -14.06
CA GLN A 358 2.17 15.39 -14.09
C GLN A 358 2.76 15.76 -12.71
N VAL A 359 2.26 15.15 -11.62
CA VAL A 359 2.77 15.42 -10.26
C VAL A 359 4.23 14.98 -10.11
N THR A 360 5.13 15.88 -9.72
CA THR A 360 6.55 15.55 -9.50
C THR A 360 6.91 15.42 -8.02
N THR A 361 6.01 15.85 -7.13
CA THR A 361 6.22 15.85 -5.67
C THR A 361 5.89 14.49 -5.04
N LYS A 362 6.38 14.27 -3.82
CA LYS A 362 6.20 13.03 -3.04
C LYS A 362 4.72 12.67 -2.84
N TYR A 363 3.90 13.70 -2.62
CA TYR A 363 2.47 13.57 -2.33
C TYR A 363 1.62 14.35 -3.32
N VAL A 364 0.48 13.75 -3.68
CA VAL A 364 -0.60 14.44 -4.38
C VAL A 364 -1.77 14.62 -3.43
N LEU A 365 -2.32 15.82 -3.39
CA LEU A 365 -3.64 16.09 -2.83
C LEU A 365 -4.67 16.13 -3.95
N TRP A 366 -5.66 15.24 -3.92
CA TRP A 366 -6.81 15.33 -4.81
C TRP A 366 -7.89 16.25 -4.22
N VAL A 367 -8.38 17.19 -5.03
CA VAL A 367 -9.50 18.07 -4.68
C VAL A 367 -10.49 18.18 -5.85
N ASP A 368 -11.77 18.28 -5.55
CA ASP A 368 -12.77 18.66 -6.55
C ASP A 368 -12.72 20.18 -6.78
N ASP A 369 -13.05 20.62 -8.00
CA ASP A 369 -12.95 22.01 -8.49
C ASP A 369 -13.89 23.00 -7.76
N ASP A 370 -14.77 22.52 -6.88
CA ASP A 370 -15.74 23.28 -6.11
C ASP A 370 -15.46 23.24 -4.59
N PHE A 371 -14.25 22.83 -4.21
CA PHE A 371 -13.77 22.94 -2.83
C PHE A 371 -13.21 24.33 -2.53
N ILE A 372 -13.26 24.70 -1.25
CA ILE A 372 -12.79 25.99 -0.72
C ILE A 372 -11.90 25.73 0.49
N PHE A 373 -10.63 26.12 0.37
CA PHE A 373 -9.66 26.00 1.45
C PHE A 373 -10.00 26.99 2.57
N THR A 374 -9.81 26.55 3.80
CA THR A 374 -10.02 27.36 4.99
C THR A 374 -8.86 27.20 5.96
N SER A 375 -8.90 27.90 7.09
CA SER A 375 -7.92 27.70 8.17
C SER A 375 -7.89 26.26 8.71
N ASN A 376 -8.93 25.45 8.47
CA ASN A 376 -9.00 24.03 8.88
C ASN A 376 -8.43 23.06 7.83
N THR A 377 -8.02 23.56 6.66
CA THR A 377 -7.47 22.73 5.58
C THR A 377 -5.95 22.66 5.76
N LYS A 378 -5.47 21.75 6.62
CA LYS A 378 -4.05 21.63 7.03
C LYS A 378 -3.33 20.51 6.28
N LEU A 379 -2.60 20.87 5.21
CA LEU A 379 -1.80 19.91 4.44
C LEU A 379 -0.63 19.34 5.24
N GLU A 380 -0.06 20.13 6.14
CA GLU A 380 1.05 19.74 7.01
C GLU A 380 0.68 18.54 7.87
N LYS A 381 -0.55 18.53 8.38
CA LYS A 381 -1.07 17.42 9.19
C LYS A 381 -1.28 16.15 8.36
N MET A 382 -1.74 16.28 7.11
CA MET A 382 -1.84 15.11 6.21
C MET A 382 -0.47 14.52 5.93
N VAL A 383 0.55 15.36 5.68
CA VAL A 383 1.94 14.92 5.50
C VAL A 383 2.47 14.27 6.77
N GLU A 384 2.25 14.87 7.94
CA GLU A 384 2.70 14.32 9.23
C GLU A 384 2.16 12.90 9.46
N VAL A 385 0.87 12.68 9.17
CA VAL A 385 0.25 11.34 9.26
C VAL A 385 0.94 10.36 8.29
N LEU A 386 1.20 10.75 7.05
CA LEU A 386 1.82 9.87 6.05
C LEU A 386 3.31 9.59 6.33
N GLU A 387 4.05 10.55 6.89
CA GLU A 387 5.46 10.36 7.25
C GLU A 387 5.63 9.54 8.56
N SER A 388 4.64 9.56 9.44
CA SER A 388 4.71 8.93 10.77
C SER A 388 4.04 7.56 10.85
N THR A 389 3.37 7.11 9.79
CA THR A 389 2.63 5.83 9.75
C THR A 389 3.00 5.01 8.52
N THR A 390 2.40 3.82 8.36
CA THR A 390 2.52 3.02 7.12
C THR A 390 1.41 3.28 6.11
N LEU A 391 0.62 4.33 6.31
CA LEU A 391 -0.44 4.70 5.38
C LEU A 391 0.13 5.16 4.04
N ASP A 392 -0.54 4.77 2.96
CA ASP A 392 -0.28 5.23 1.61
C ASP A 392 -1.12 6.46 1.23
N LEU A 393 -2.27 6.63 1.90
CA LEU A 393 -3.28 7.65 1.62
C LEU A 393 -4.03 8.04 2.90
N VAL A 394 -4.29 9.34 3.06
CA VAL A 394 -5.12 9.89 4.15
C VAL A 394 -6.19 10.83 3.60
N GLY A 395 -7.46 10.54 3.90
CA GLY A 395 -8.61 11.38 3.60
C GLY A 395 -8.87 12.43 4.69
N GLY A 396 -9.42 13.57 4.31
CA GLY A 396 -9.98 14.55 5.25
C GLY A 396 -11.50 14.47 5.33
N ALA A 397 -12.12 15.56 5.77
CA ALA A 397 -13.56 15.75 5.75
C ALA A 397 -13.96 16.95 4.87
N VAL A 398 -15.15 16.88 4.29
CA VAL A 398 -15.73 17.94 3.46
C VAL A 398 -16.92 18.55 4.20
N ARG A 399 -16.89 19.87 4.40
CA ARG A 399 -17.96 20.63 5.05
C ARG A 399 -18.84 21.29 3.99
N GLU A 400 -20.10 20.87 3.95
CA GLU A 400 -21.13 21.49 3.12
C GLU A 400 -21.53 22.86 3.69
N VAL A 401 -22.13 23.71 2.84
CA VAL A 401 -22.57 25.08 3.23
C VAL A 401 -23.62 25.06 4.35
N THR A 402 -24.32 23.94 4.52
CA THR A 402 -25.26 23.72 5.64
C THR A 402 -24.57 23.55 7.00
N GLY A 403 -23.23 23.44 7.03
CA GLY A 403 -22.43 23.11 8.20
C GLY A 403 -22.22 21.61 8.42
N TYR A 404 -22.94 20.75 7.69
CA TYR A 404 -22.75 19.31 7.76
C TYR A 404 -21.36 18.92 7.23
N THR A 405 -20.64 18.10 7.98
CA THR A 405 -19.28 17.65 7.64
C THR A 405 -19.29 16.14 7.39
N ALA A 406 -18.75 15.71 6.25
CA ALA A 406 -18.74 14.33 5.80
C ALA A 406 -17.32 13.83 5.52
N THR A 407 -16.99 12.64 6.00
CA THR A 407 -15.73 11.93 5.68
C THR A 407 -15.90 10.85 4.61
N TYR A 408 -17.15 10.42 4.37
CA TYR A 408 -17.51 9.34 3.43
C TYR A 408 -16.62 8.08 3.54
N ARG A 409 -16.23 7.72 4.78
CA ARG A 409 -15.36 6.57 5.04
C ARG A 409 -16.12 5.24 4.94
N HIS A 410 -15.47 4.25 4.32
CA HIS A 410 -16.01 2.89 4.20
C HIS A 410 -15.00 1.84 4.63
N THR A 411 -15.50 0.71 5.14
CA THR A 411 -14.80 -0.57 5.15
C THR A 411 -15.29 -1.41 3.96
N ILE A 412 -14.37 -2.14 3.35
CA ILE A 412 -14.61 -2.97 2.17
C ILE A 412 -14.01 -4.35 2.43
N SER A 413 -14.81 -5.40 2.23
CA SER A 413 -14.38 -6.79 2.33
C SER A 413 -14.89 -7.60 1.14
N SER A 414 -14.18 -8.68 0.81
CA SER A 414 -14.65 -9.68 -0.16
C SER A 414 -14.78 -11.05 0.48
N GLU A 415 -15.74 -11.84 0.00
CA GLU A 415 -15.92 -13.25 0.34
C GLU A 415 -15.64 -14.12 -0.89
N ASP A 416 -14.85 -15.18 -0.72
CA ASP A 416 -14.51 -16.14 -1.78
C ASP A 416 -15.79 -16.79 -2.31
N GLY A 417 -16.03 -16.61 -3.60
CA GLY A 417 -17.20 -17.15 -4.28
C GLY A 417 -16.90 -18.29 -5.27
N GLY A 418 -15.68 -18.83 -5.29
CA GLY A 418 -15.26 -19.90 -6.18
C GLY A 418 -15.16 -19.47 -7.64
N GLU A 419 -15.42 -20.40 -8.57
CA GLU A 419 -15.19 -20.19 -10.01
C GLU A 419 -16.00 -19.01 -10.59
N GLU A 420 -17.18 -18.74 -10.05
CA GLU A 420 -18.07 -17.65 -10.50
C GLU A 420 -17.60 -16.25 -10.07
N GLY A 421 -16.66 -16.17 -9.12
CA GLY A 421 -16.15 -14.91 -8.59
C GLY A 421 -16.61 -14.55 -7.19
N ASP A 422 -15.94 -13.57 -6.60
CA ASP A 422 -16.10 -13.16 -5.21
C ASP A 422 -17.34 -12.28 -4.99
N CYS A 423 -17.71 -12.12 -3.72
CA CYS A 423 -18.78 -11.22 -3.30
C CYS A 423 -18.24 -10.02 -2.54
N LEU A 424 -18.53 -8.82 -3.02
CA LEU A 424 -18.04 -7.55 -2.46
C LEU A 424 -19.00 -6.98 -1.41
N HIS A 425 -18.48 -6.57 -0.26
CA HIS A 425 -19.25 -5.94 0.81
C HIS A 425 -18.65 -4.59 1.15
N MET A 426 -19.43 -3.52 0.98
CA MET A 426 -19.01 -2.16 1.31
C MET A 426 -19.90 -1.62 2.43
N ARG A 427 -19.31 -1.14 3.52
CA ARG A 427 -20.05 -0.60 4.67
C ARG A 427 -19.49 0.75 5.07
N ARG A 428 -20.35 1.73 5.36
CA ARG A 428 -19.91 2.97 5.99
C ARG A 428 -19.30 2.66 7.37
N GLY A 429 -18.10 3.14 7.62
CA GLY A 429 -17.39 2.82 8.85
C GLY A 429 -15.87 2.98 8.75
N TYR A 430 -15.19 2.44 9.75
CA TYR A 430 -13.73 2.40 9.86
C TYR A 430 -13.34 1.16 10.69
N HIS A 431 -12.08 0.77 10.62
CA HIS A 431 -11.55 -0.40 11.32
C HIS A 431 -11.14 -0.07 12.76
N HIS A 432 -10.23 0.90 12.93
CA HIS A 432 -9.68 1.25 14.24
C HIS A 432 -9.08 2.67 14.24
N ILE A 433 -8.79 3.21 15.44
CA ILE A 433 -8.11 4.51 15.59
C ILE A 433 -6.61 4.33 15.39
N ILE A 434 -5.95 5.35 14.85
CA ILE A 434 -4.50 5.39 14.65
C ILE A 434 -3.83 5.95 15.91
N GLU A 435 -2.89 5.20 16.49
CA GLU A 435 -2.12 5.67 17.64
C GLU A 435 -1.36 6.98 17.33
N GLY A 436 -1.35 7.92 18.28
CA GLY A 436 -0.79 9.27 18.08
C GLY A 436 -1.69 10.25 17.32
N PHE A 437 -2.72 9.76 16.60
CA PHE A 437 -3.64 10.58 15.81
C PHE A 437 -5.11 10.26 16.14
N PRO A 438 -5.66 10.75 17.26
CA PRO A 438 -6.97 10.33 17.77
C PRO A 438 -8.16 10.67 16.85
N ASN A 439 -8.02 11.71 16.02
CA ASN A 439 -9.02 12.13 15.04
C ASN A 439 -8.89 11.38 13.70
N CYS A 440 -7.95 10.42 13.62
CA CYS A 440 -7.66 9.66 12.41
C CYS A 440 -7.92 8.17 12.64
N VAL A 441 -8.52 7.53 11.64
CA VAL A 441 -8.91 6.12 11.66
C VAL A 441 -8.43 5.40 10.41
N VAL A 442 -8.24 4.08 10.48
CA VAL A 442 -8.00 3.22 9.31
C VAL A 442 -9.32 2.90 8.62
N ALA A 443 -9.37 3.03 7.30
CA ALA A 443 -10.54 2.77 6.46
C ALA A 443 -10.08 2.19 5.11
N ASP A 444 -11.00 1.72 4.27
CA ASP A 444 -10.68 1.19 2.94
C ASP A 444 -11.03 2.16 1.81
N ALA A 445 -11.92 3.12 2.06
CA ALA A 445 -12.23 4.21 1.14
C ALA A 445 -12.55 5.49 1.90
N VAL A 446 -12.32 6.63 1.26
CA VAL A 446 -12.52 7.98 1.83
C VAL A 446 -13.18 8.91 0.82
N ILE A 447 -13.68 10.05 1.29
CA ILE A 447 -14.21 11.12 0.43
C ILE A 447 -13.16 11.65 -0.55
N ASN A 448 -13.61 12.26 -1.65
CA ASN A 448 -12.79 12.90 -2.70
C ASN A 448 -11.96 14.13 -2.25
N PHE A 449 -11.49 14.13 -1.00
CA PHE A 449 -10.51 15.04 -0.44
C PHE A 449 -9.47 14.19 0.31
N PHE A 450 -8.39 13.85 -0.38
CA PHE A 450 -7.34 12.98 0.19
C PHE A 450 -5.95 13.35 -0.31
N MET A 451 -4.96 13.13 0.55
CA MET A 451 -3.54 13.18 0.19
C MET A 451 -2.99 11.76 0.14
N ALA A 452 -2.13 11.48 -0.83
CA ALA A 452 -1.54 10.17 -0.98
C ALA A 452 -0.13 10.24 -1.55
N HIS A 453 0.66 9.19 -1.32
CA HIS A 453 1.92 9.00 -2.04
C HIS A 453 1.64 8.94 -3.54
N THR A 454 2.26 9.84 -4.29
CA THR A 454 2.04 9.99 -5.74
C THR A 454 2.23 8.66 -6.48
N GLU A 455 3.28 7.91 -6.13
CA GLU A 455 3.58 6.62 -6.76
C GLU A 455 2.53 5.53 -6.46
N LYS A 456 1.89 5.56 -5.29
CA LYS A 456 0.87 4.57 -4.90
C LYS A 456 -0.44 4.80 -5.64
N VAL A 457 -0.85 6.05 -5.79
CA VAL A 457 -2.03 6.40 -6.59
C VAL A 457 -1.82 6.06 -8.06
N ARG A 458 -0.62 6.30 -8.60
CA ARG A 458 -0.25 5.91 -9.98
C ARG A 458 -0.23 4.40 -10.17
N GLN A 459 0.23 3.65 -9.16
CA GLN A 459 0.27 2.18 -9.20
C GLN A 459 -1.13 1.58 -9.37
N VAL A 460 -2.12 2.11 -8.64
CA VAL A 460 -3.52 1.65 -8.73
C VAL A 460 -4.18 2.19 -9.99
N GLY A 461 -4.07 3.50 -10.23
CA GLY A 461 -4.68 4.18 -11.37
C GLY A 461 -6.20 4.30 -11.29
N PHE A 462 -6.77 5.18 -12.10
CA PHE A 462 -8.23 5.35 -12.22
C PHE A 462 -8.72 4.80 -13.55
N ASP A 463 -9.70 3.89 -13.58
CA ASP A 463 -10.15 3.29 -14.84
C ASP A 463 -10.91 4.31 -15.72
N PRO A 464 -10.37 4.74 -16.88
CA PRO A 464 -10.96 5.81 -17.67
C PRO A 464 -12.31 5.45 -18.31
N ARG A 465 -12.76 4.19 -18.23
CA ARG A 465 -14.11 3.77 -18.64
C ARG A 465 -15.20 4.37 -17.74
N LEU A 466 -14.86 4.76 -16.51
CA LEU A 466 -15.76 5.39 -15.56
C LEU A 466 -15.73 6.92 -15.73
N ALA A 467 -16.49 7.42 -16.71
CA ALA A 467 -16.40 8.81 -17.12
C ALA A 467 -17.11 9.81 -16.18
N ARG A 468 -18.16 9.40 -15.45
CA ARG A 468 -19.07 10.33 -14.74
C ARG A 468 -19.41 9.94 -13.31
N VAL A 469 -19.58 8.64 -13.04
CA VAL A 469 -19.89 8.13 -11.70
C VAL A 469 -18.82 7.10 -11.36
N ALA A 470 -18.05 7.43 -10.34
CA ALA A 470 -17.21 6.52 -9.62
C ALA A 470 -16.90 7.19 -8.27
N HIS A 471 -16.56 6.41 -7.26
CA HIS A 471 -15.94 6.89 -6.03
C HIS A 471 -15.19 5.74 -5.37
N LEU A 472 -15.88 4.62 -5.16
CA LEU A 472 -15.36 3.46 -4.46
C LEU A 472 -14.49 2.56 -5.36
N GLU A 473 -14.58 2.65 -6.68
CA GLU A 473 -13.92 1.77 -7.64
C GLU A 473 -12.40 1.85 -7.57
N PHE A 474 -11.86 3.07 -7.42
CA PHE A 474 -10.43 3.25 -7.18
C PHE A 474 -9.95 2.52 -5.91
N PHE A 475 -10.77 2.58 -4.87
CA PHE A 475 -10.45 1.97 -3.59
C PHE A 475 -10.60 0.44 -3.64
N VAL A 476 -11.59 -0.07 -4.37
CA VAL A 476 -11.76 -1.51 -4.65
C VAL A 476 -10.55 -2.03 -5.45
N ASP A 477 -10.13 -1.32 -6.50
CA ASP A 477 -8.93 -1.67 -7.27
C ASP A 477 -7.64 -1.56 -6.44
N GLY A 478 -7.65 -0.74 -5.38
CA GLY A 478 -6.54 -0.54 -4.44
C GLY A 478 -6.46 -1.54 -3.30
N LEU A 479 -7.45 -2.44 -3.12
CA LEU A 479 -7.44 -3.42 -2.04
C LEU A 479 -6.20 -4.32 -2.09
N GLY A 480 -5.60 -4.57 -0.93
CA GLY A 480 -4.35 -5.31 -0.80
C GLY A 480 -3.09 -4.57 -1.28
N SER A 481 -3.25 -3.40 -1.91
CA SER A 481 -2.14 -2.56 -2.40
C SER A 481 -2.02 -1.22 -1.68
N LEU A 482 -3.11 -0.66 -1.15
CA LEU A 482 -3.14 0.61 -0.42
C LEU A 482 -3.45 0.39 1.06
N HIS A 483 -2.74 1.09 1.93
CA HIS A 483 -3.12 1.26 3.33
C HIS A 483 -3.71 2.66 3.53
N ILE A 484 -4.99 2.76 3.93
CA ILE A 484 -5.75 4.01 3.88
C ILE A 484 -6.20 4.46 5.27
N GLY A 485 -6.07 5.76 5.54
CA GLY A 485 -6.61 6.43 6.73
C GLY A 485 -7.56 7.57 6.40
N SER A 486 -8.30 8.05 7.39
CA SER A 486 -9.17 9.22 7.30
C SER A 486 -9.15 10.00 8.59
N CYS A 487 -8.91 11.31 8.51
CA CYS A 487 -8.95 12.25 9.63
C CYS A 487 -10.17 13.17 9.53
N ASP A 488 -10.95 13.30 10.60
CA ASP A 488 -12.18 14.10 10.59
C ASP A 488 -11.96 15.59 10.94
N ASP A 489 -10.78 15.95 11.41
CA ASP A 489 -10.40 17.31 11.81
C ASP A 489 -9.57 18.09 10.77
N ILE A 490 -9.28 17.46 9.63
CA ILE A 490 -8.70 18.14 8.46
C ILE A 490 -9.84 18.40 7.47
N ILE A 491 -10.29 19.64 7.40
CA ILE A 491 -11.58 19.97 6.79
C ILE A 491 -11.41 20.94 5.63
N VAL A 492 -11.98 20.59 4.48
CA VAL A 492 -12.17 21.49 3.34
C VAL A 492 -13.64 21.86 3.23
N SER A 493 -13.96 23.10 2.85
CA SER A 493 -15.34 23.51 2.62
C SER A 493 -15.77 23.19 1.19
N HIS A 494 -17.07 23.01 0.98
CA HIS A 494 -17.66 22.82 -0.33
C HIS A 494 -18.41 24.09 -0.76
N ALA A 495 -18.25 24.53 -2.00
CA ALA A 495 -19.04 25.62 -2.57
C ALA A 495 -20.52 25.23 -2.64
N SER A 496 -21.42 26.21 -2.49
CA SER A 496 -22.86 25.93 -2.41
C SER A 496 -23.40 25.27 -3.68
N LYS A 497 -23.89 24.03 -3.54
CA LYS A 497 -24.66 23.33 -4.59
C LYS A 497 -26.09 23.86 -4.74
N ILE A 498 -26.58 24.62 -3.75
CA ILE A 498 -27.99 25.01 -3.63
C ILE A 498 -28.41 25.92 -4.79
N LYS A 499 -27.57 26.88 -5.20
CA LYS A 499 -27.87 27.75 -6.36
C LYS A 499 -28.00 26.97 -7.66
N GLY A 500 -27.19 25.92 -7.85
CA GLY A 500 -27.22 25.04 -9.03
C GLY A 500 -28.36 24.00 -9.03
N MET A 501 -29.05 23.79 -7.91
CA MET A 501 -30.15 22.83 -7.78
C MET A 501 -31.54 23.49 -7.74
N LEU A 502 -31.61 24.81 -7.51
CA LEU A 502 -32.87 25.57 -7.50
C LEU A 502 -33.34 25.85 -8.94
N PRO A 503 -34.66 25.84 -9.23
CA PRO A 503 -35.18 26.14 -10.58
C PRO A 503 -34.94 27.59 -11.04
N TRP A 504 -34.55 28.48 -10.12
CA TRP A 504 -34.37 29.92 -10.32
C TRP A 504 -32.98 30.34 -9.86
N GLY A 505 -32.32 31.25 -10.58
CA GLY A 505 -31.01 31.81 -10.21
C GLY A 505 -29.79 31.00 -10.65
N GLN A 506 -29.96 29.93 -11.43
CA GLN A 506 -28.85 29.19 -12.06
C GLN A 506 -28.18 30.02 -13.16
N SER A 507 -26.85 30.05 -13.16
CA SER A 507 -26.10 30.61 -14.29
C SER A 507 -26.27 29.77 -15.56
N LYS A 508 -25.93 30.33 -16.73
CA LYS A 508 -25.98 29.58 -17.99
C LYS A 508 -25.05 28.36 -17.96
N THR A 509 -23.88 28.50 -17.35
CA THR A 509 -22.88 27.44 -17.18
C THR A 509 -23.37 26.35 -16.23
N ASP A 510 -24.05 26.69 -15.13
CA ASP A 510 -24.66 25.69 -14.22
C ASP A 510 -25.69 24.83 -14.97
N LYS A 511 -26.53 25.46 -15.81
CA LYS A 511 -27.52 24.75 -16.63
C LYS A 511 -26.86 23.81 -17.63
N GLU A 512 -25.78 24.24 -18.29
CA GLU A 512 -25.04 23.41 -19.24
C GLU A 512 -24.35 22.23 -18.54
N TYR A 513 -23.68 22.49 -17.42
CA TYR A 513 -23.01 21.47 -16.61
C TYR A 513 -23.99 20.42 -16.04
N SER A 514 -25.19 20.85 -15.59
CA SER A 514 -26.18 19.94 -15.00
C SER A 514 -26.62 18.80 -15.93
N LYS A 515 -26.56 19.00 -17.25
CA LYS A 515 -26.85 17.99 -18.28
C LYS A 515 -25.89 16.79 -18.22
N PHE A 516 -24.69 16.98 -17.69
CA PHE A 516 -23.65 15.95 -17.62
C PHE A 516 -23.47 15.36 -16.22
N ARG A 517 -24.03 15.99 -15.18
CA ARG A 517 -23.86 15.59 -13.78
C ARG A 517 -24.61 14.32 -13.42
N TYR A 518 -25.81 14.15 -13.97
CA TYR A 518 -26.67 13.00 -13.70
C TYR A 518 -26.84 12.19 -15.00
N PRO A 519 -25.87 11.32 -15.35
CA PRO A 519 -26.04 10.44 -16.49
C PRO A 519 -27.21 9.48 -16.25
N ALA A 520 -27.78 8.94 -17.33
CA ALA A 520 -28.69 7.80 -17.22
C ALA A 520 -27.99 6.64 -16.50
N GLN A 521 -28.75 5.84 -15.75
CA GLN A 521 -28.23 4.67 -15.05
C GLN A 521 -27.46 3.79 -16.04
N SER A 522 -26.16 3.63 -15.81
CA SER A 522 -25.29 2.81 -16.65
C SER A 522 -24.88 1.55 -15.89
N SER A 523 -25.01 0.39 -16.54
CA SER A 523 -24.52 -0.88 -16.02
C SER A 523 -22.99 -1.02 -16.10
N THR A 524 -22.27 -0.02 -16.63
CA THR A 524 -20.81 -0.09 -16.81
C THR A 524 -20.06 -0.41 -15.52
N GLN A 525 -20.46 0.18 -14.38
CA GLN A 525 -19.84 -0.09 -13.08
C GLN A 525 -19.98 -1.57 -12.69
N ASN A 526 -21.20 -2.11 -12.73
CA ASN A 526 -21.46 -3.51 -12.40
C ASN A 526 -20.77 -4.46 -13.40
N ALA A 527 -20.76 -4.14 -14.69
CA ALA A 527 -20.06 -4.92 -15.70
C ALA A 527 -18.54 -4.94 -15.46
N MET A 528 -17.98 -3.83 -14.97
CA MET A 528 -16.58 -3.77 -14.58
C MET A 528 -16.31 -4.59 -13.32
N PHE A 529 -17.09 -4.44 -12.25
CA PHE A 529 -16.93 -5.29 -11.07
C PHE A 529 -17.03 -6.78 -11.42
N TYR A 530 -17.97 -7.14 -12.28
CA TYR A 530 -18.13 -8.50 -12.76
C TYR A 530 -16.92 -9.02 -13.53
N PHE A 531 -16.50 -8.30 -14.57
CA PHE A 531 -15.48 -8.82 -15.48
C PHE A 531 -14.05 -8.48 -15.05
N LYS A 532 -13.79 -7.22 -14.68
CA LYS A 532 -12.44 -6.73 -14.33
C LYS A 532 -11.99 -7.29 -12.98
N ASN A 533 -12.89 -7.28 -11.99
CA ASN A 533 -12.55 -7.64 -10.61
C ASN A 533 -13.00 -9.06 -10.24
N HIS A 534 -13.59 -9.81 -11.19
CA HIS A 534 -14.11 -11.17 -10.98
C HIS A 534 -15.08 -11.25 -9.79
N PHE A 535 -15.99 -10.28 -9.65
CA PHE A 535 -17.04 -10.31 -8.62
C PHE A 535 -18.37 -10.81 -9.17
N LYS A 536 -19.03 -11.75 -8.49
CA LYS A 536 -20.39 -12.17 -8.85
C LYS A 536 -21.49 -11.41 -8.13
N CYS A 537 -21.19 -10.80 -6.98
CA CYS A 537 -22.18 -10.08 -6.19
C CYS A 537 -21.61 -8.90 -5.41
N MET A 538 -22.49 -7.97 -5.02
CA MET A 538 -22.12 -6.77 -4.27
C MET A 538 -23.23 -6.37 -3.30
N THR A 539 -22.85 -5.96 -2.08
CA THR A 539 -23.76 -5.36 -1.08
C THR A 539 -23.20 -4.05 -0.54
N SER A 540 -24.03 -3.01 -0.39
CA SER A 540 -23.62 -1.67 0.07
C SER A 540 -24.72 -0.98 0.91
N ASN A 541 -24.37 -0.01 1.77
CA ASN A 541 -25.29 0.73 2.64
C ASN A 541 -25.20 2.27 2.60
#